data_AF-A0AAJ1PB75-F1
#
_entry.id   AF-A0AAJ1PB75-F1
#
_cell.length_a   1.000
_cell.length_b   1.000
_cell.length_c   1.000
_cell.angle_alpha   90.00
_cell.angle_beta   90.00
_cell.angle_gamma   90.00
#
_symmetry.space_group_name_H-M   'P 1'
#
loop_
_entity.id
_entity.type
_entity.pdbx_description
1 polymer ?
#
loop_
_entity_poly.entity_id
_entity_poly.type
_entity_poly.pdbx_seq_one_letter_code
_entity_poly.pdbx_strand_id
1 'polypeptide(L)' 'NTNGLLRQYFPKGTDLSVYPEDYLDAVAEELNDRPRKTLGFMKPSEKIIELLDAA' A
#
# COMPACT_ATOMS: atom_id res chain seq x y z
N ASN A 1 -6.79 -2.25 7.94
CA ASN A 1 -5.60 -3.12 8.04
C ASN A 1 -5.14 -3.43 6.62
N THR A 2 -3.87 -3.16 6.28
CA THR A 2 -3.26 -3.34 4.94
C THR A 2 -3.45 -4.74 4.37
N ASN A 3 -3.38 -5.78 5.19
CA ASN A 3 -3.58 -7.16 4.74
C ASN A 3 -4.98 -7.41 4.19
N GLY A 4 -6.00 -6.72 4.70
CA GLY A 4 -7.35 -6.82 4.15
C GLY A 4 -7.49 -6.18 2.77
N LEU A 5 -6.64 -5.21 2.46
CA LEU A 5 -6.67 -4.47 1.20
C LEU A 5 -5.85 -5.18 0.13
N LEU A 6 -4.69 -5.72 0.50
CA LEU A 6 -3.93 -6.61 -0.38
C LEU A 6 -4.78 -7.80 -0.85
N ARG A 7 -5.68 -8.31 0.00
CA ARG A 7 -6.63 -9.38 -0.36
C ARG A 7 -7.66 -9.01 -1.41
N GLN A 8 -7.79 -7.72 -1.78
CA GLN A 8 -8.61 -7.28 -2.91
C GLN A 8 -7.94 -7.57 -4.26
N TYR A 9 -6.61 -7.71 -4.27
CA TYR A 9 -5.79 -7.96 -5.47
C TYR A 9 -5.18 -9.38 -5.46
N PHE A 10 -4.74 -9.84 -4.29
CA PHE A 10 -3.99 -11.08 -4.12
C PHE A 10 -4.67 -11.95 -3.05
N PRO A 11 -5.24 -13.12 -3.41
CA PRO A 11 -5.74 -14.08 -2.44
C PRO A 11 -4.72 -14.38 -1.33
N LYS A 12 -5.22 -14.80 -0.16
CA LYS A 12 -4.33 -15.13 0.96
C LYS A 12 -3.41 -16.28 0.56
N GLY A 13 -2.10 -16.10 0.72
CA GLY A 13 -1.09 -17.11 0.40
C GLY A 13 -0.66 -17.12 -1.07
N THR A 14 -1.07 -16.12 -1.85
CA THR A 14 -0.58 -15.90 -3.20
C THR A 14 0.94 -15.66 -3.19
N ASP A 15 1.65 -16.37 -4.06
CA ASP A 15 3.04 -16.07 -4.41
C ASP A 15 3.05 -14.81 -5.29
N LEU A 16 3.72 -13.76 -4.83
CA LEU A 16 3.80 -12.49 -5.57
C LEU A 16 4.81 -12.54 -6.70
N SER A 17 5.77 -13.48 -6.69
CA SER A 17 6.83 -13.56 -7.71
C SER A 17 6.31 -13.95 -9.10
N VAL A 18 5.09 -14.48 -9.17
CA VAL A 18 4.43 -14.82 -10.44
C VAL A 18 3.77 -13.62 -11.12
N TYR A 19 3.65 -12.49 -10.43
CA TYR A 19 3.06 -11.27 -10.97
C TYR A 19 4.14 -10.38 -11.59
N PRO A 20 3.83 -9.70 -12.70
CA PRO A 20 4.69 -8.66 -13.26
C PRO A 20 5.00 -7.56 -12.23
N GLU A 21 6.23 -7.06 -12.23
CA GLU A 21 6.68 -6.02 -11.32
C GLU A 21 5.85 -4.73 -11.47
N ASP A 22 5.54 -4.33 -12.70
CA ASP A 22 4.70 -3.15 -13.00
C ASP A 22 3.28 -3.27 -12.42
N TYR A 23 2.72 -4.48 -12.38
CA TYR A 23 1.43 -4.71 -11.73
C TYR A 23 1.53 -4.59 -10.20
N LEU A 24 2.60 -5.12 -9.61
CA LEU A 24 2.83 -4.98 -8.16
C LEU A 24 3.01 -3.51 -7.78
N ASP A 25 3.74 -2.74 -8.59
CA ASP A 25 3.95 -1.31 -8.42
C ASP A 25 2.64 -0.53 -8.52
N ALA A 26 1.80 -0.82 -9.52
CA ALA A 26 0.50 -0.18 -9.66
C ALA A 26 -0.41 -0.42 -8.45
N VAL A 27 -0.42 -1.65 -7.92
CA VAL A 27 -1.18 -1.95 -6.69
C VAL A 27 -0.59 -1.23 -5.48
N ALA A 28 0.73 -1.15 -5.37
CA ALA A 28 1.40 -0.42 -4.31
C ALA A 28 1.08 1.08 -4.36
N GLU A 29 1.14 1.70 -5.54
CA GLU A 29 0.78 3.09 -5.78
C GLU A 29 -0.66 3.35 -5.32
N GLU A 30 -1.63 2.57 -5.79
CA GLU A 30 -3.05 2.73 -5.41
C GLU A 30 -3.25 2.59 -3.89
N LEU A 31 -2.59 1.62 -3.25
CA LEU A 31 -2.71 1.41 -1.82
C LEU A 31 -2.05 2.53 -1.00
N ASN A 32 -0.94 3.08 -1.49
CA ASN A 32 -0.19 4.17 -0.88
C ASN A 32 -0.85 5.53 -1.10
N ASP A 33 -1.65 5.69 -2.15
CA ASP A 33 -2.43 6.91 -2.41
C ASP A 33 -3.83 6.89 -1.80
N ARG A 34 -4.22 5.82 -1.13
CA ARG A 34 -5.54 5.70 -0.52
C ARG A 34 -5.59 6.29 0.90
N PRO A 35 -6.41 7.32 1.18
CA PRO A 35 -6.64 7.86 2.52
C PRO A 35 -6.98 6.80 3.56
N ARG A 36 -6.33 6.84 4.73
CA ARG A 36 -6.55 5.88 5.82
C ARG A 36 -7.09 6.55 7.08
N LYS A 37 -8.26 6.12 7.55
CA LYS A 37 -8.83 6.61 8.82
C LYS A 37 -7.87 6.47 10.01
N THR A 38 -7.06 5.40 10.05
CA THR A 38 -6.07 5.17 11.10
C THR A 38 -4.89 6.14 11.07
N LEU A 39 -4.67 6.82 9.94
CA LEU A 39 -3.66 7.86 9.75
C LEU A 39 -4.30 9.26 9.76
N GLY A 40 -5.47 9.44 10.38
CA GLY A 40 -6.18 10.72 10.35
C GLY A 40 -6.66 11.11 8.94
N PHE A 41 -6.94 10.12 8.09
CA PHE A 41 -7.27 10.28 6.66
C PHE A 41 -6.12 10.72 5.77
N MET A 42 -4.88 10.79 6.26
CA MET A 42 -3.72 10.93 5.39
C MET A 42 -3.49 9.67 4.55
N LYS A 43 -2.83 9.86 3.41
CA LYS A 43 -2.33 8.80 2.55
C LYS A 43 -1.07 8.18 3.19
N PRO A 44 -0.86 6.86 3.07
CA PRO A 44 0.39 6.24 3.51
C PRO A 44 1.64 6.92 2.93
N SER A 45 1.61 7.32 1.66
CA SER A 45 2.71 8.05 1.01
C SER A 45 3.05 9.36 1.73
N GLU A 46 2.04 10.16 2.09
CA GLU A 46 2.20 11.42 2.83
C GLU A 46 2.80 11.18 4.22
N LYS A 47 2.31 10.16 4.94
CA LYS A 47 2.81 9.85 6.28
C LYS A 47 4.26 9.37 6.27
N ILE A 48 4.66 8.62 5.23
CA ILE A 48 6.04 8.18 5.05
C ILE A 48 6.95 9.40 4.83
N ILE A 49 6.56 10.34 3.96
CA ILE A 49 7.32 11.57 3.72
C ILE A 49 7.50 12.36 5.03
N GLU A 50 6.42 12.55 5.80
CA GLU A 50 6.50 13.23 7.10
C GLU A 50 7.48 12.56 8.07
N LEU A 51 7.55 11.23 8.09
CA LEU A 51 8.48 10.48 8.95
C LEU A 51 9.93 10.57 8.47
N LEU A 52 10.16 10.69 7.16
CA LEU A 52 11.50 10.87 6.60
C LEU A 52 12.01 12.29 6.87
N ASP A 53 11.14 13.30 6.80
CA ASP A 53 11.49 14.70 7.08
C ASP A 53 11.72 14.97 8.57
N ALA A 54 11.18 14.13 9.46
CA ALA A 54 11.35 14.22 10.91
C ALA A 54 12.62 13.51 11.43
N ALA A 55 13.39 12.84 10.56
CA ALA A 55 14.60 12.09 10.88
C ALA A 55 15.88 12.89 10.60
#